data_AF-A0A950K6X3-F1
#
_entry.id   AF-A0A950K6X3-F1
#
_cell.length_a   1.000
_cell.length_b   1.000
_cell.length_c   1.000
_cell.angle_alpha   90.00
_cell.angle_beta   90.00
_cell.angle_gamma   90.00
#
_symmetry.space_group_name_H-M   'P 1'
#
loop_
_entity.id
_entity.type
_entity.pdbx_description
1 polymer ?
#
loop_
_entity_poly.entity_id
_entity_poly.type
_entity_poly.pdbx_seq_one_letter_code
_entity_poly.pdbx_strand_id
1 'polypeptide(L)'
;MQRTRLDRIDRLILQNLQANGRMTNVELARRVGISAPPCLRRVRALEEAGLIRGYHADLTPEPLGFGVTVFAQVGLASQAEADLQAFERLVGGWPQVREAYMLAGETDFLLKIVSPDWDSYQRFLSAQLTSAPNVSHVKSALMLRVSKYQPGPPLAEAIGTGRATVAPGAETR
;
A
#
# COMPACT_ATOMS: atom_id res chain seq x y z
N MET A 1 -8.72 -2.95 17.01
CA MET A 1 -8.95 -3.46 15.65
C MET A 1 -9.45 -4.90 15.73
N GLN A 2 -10.67 -5.19 15.28
CA GLN A 2 -11.13 -6.58 15.14
C GLN A 2 -10.35 -7.24 14.00
N ARG A 3 -9.60 -8.30 14.30
CA ARG A 3 -9.01 -9.15 13.25
C ARG A 3 -10.16 -9.93 12.61
N THR A 4 -10.50 -9.61 11.37
CA THR A 4 -11.38 -10.47 10.55
C THR A 4 -10.79 -11.88 10.58
N ARG A 5 -11.56 -12.85 11.08
CA ARG A 5 -11.08 -14.22 11.25
C ARG A 5 -11.05 -14.91 9.89
N LEU A 6 -9.95 -14.74 9.17
CA LEU A 6 -9.71 -15.37 7.87
C LEU A 6 -9.37 -16.84 8.05
N ASP A 7 -10.17 -17.71 7.41
CA ASP A 7 -9.88 -19.13 7.34
C ASP A 7 -8.77 -19.44 6.34
N ARG A 8 -8.39 -20.72 6.22
CA ARG A 8 -7.31 -21.15 5.33
C ARG A 8 -7.61 -20.82 3.85
N ILE A 9 -8.87 -20.98 3.43
CA ILE A 9 -9.28 -20.74 2.04
C ILE A 9 -9.20 -19.26 1.73
N ASP A 10 -9.67 -18.40 2.63
CA ASP A 10 -9.62 -16.94 2.44
C ASP A 10 -8.19 -16.45 2.27
N ARG A 11 -7.25 -16.97 3.08
CA ARG A 11 -5.83 -16.60 2.95
C ARG A 11 -5.22 -17.10 1.65
N LEU A 12 -5.58 -18.29 1.18
CA LEU A 12 -5.13 -18.81 -0.11
C LEU A 12 -5.70 -17.99 -1.28
N ILE A 13 -6.96 -17.54 -1.16
CA ILE A 13 -7.57 -16.63 -2.15
C ILE A 13 -6.76 -15.33 -2.22
N LEU A 14 -6.50 -14.68 -1.08
CA LEU A 14 -5.75 -13.44 -1.03
C LEU A 14 -4.32 -13.61 -1.57
N GLN A 15 -3.64 -14.71 -1.23
CA GLN A 15 -2.30 -15.00 -1.77
C GLN A 15 -2.29 -15.14 -3.29
N ASN A 16 -3.24 -15.90 -3.85
CA ASN A 16 -3.30 -16.11 -5.29
C ASN A 16 -3.66 -14.83 -6.04
N LEU A 17 -4.60 -14.04 -5.51
CA LEU A 17 -5.01 -12.78 -6.14
C LEU A 17 -3.97 -11.67 -5.99
N GLN A 18 -3.22 -11.63 -4.88
CA GLN A 18 -2.09 -10.70 -4.74
C GLN A 18 -0.97 -11.03 -5.74
N ALA A 19 -0.71 -12.32 -5.98
CA ALA A 19 0.28 -12.75 -6.96
C ALA A 19 -0.18 -12.57 -8.41
N ASN A 20 -1.46 -12.79 -8.70
CA ASN A 20 -2.06 -12.61 -10.02
C ASN A 20 -3.53 -12.18 -9.91
N GLY A 21 -3.76 -10.87 -9.95
CA GLY A 21 -5.11 -10.29 -9.88
C GLY A 21 -5.98 -10.53 -11.11
N ARG A 22 -5.42 -11.02 -12.24
CA ARG A 22 -6.17 -11.31 -13.47
C ARG A 22 -6.67 -12.76 -13.53
N MET A 23 -6.42 -13.55 -12.48
CA MET A 23 -6.81 -14.96 -12.42
C MET A 23 -8.32 -15.13 -12.55
N THR A 24 -8.76 -16.11 -13.36
CA THR A 24 -10.19 -16.42 -13.46
C THR A 24 -10.69 -17.08 -12.17
N ASN A 25 -11.95 -16.88 -11.82
CA ASN A 25 -12.53 -17.54 -10.64
C ASN A 25 -12.49 -19.08 -10.73
N VAL A 26 -12.55 -19.65 -11.95
CA VAL A 26 -12.42 -21.12 -12.15
C VAL A 26 -11.02 -21.60 -11.80
N GLU A 27 -9.99 -20.87 -12.25
CA GLU A 27 -8.60 -21.18 -11.91
C GLU A 27 -8.33 -21.00 -10.42
N LEU A 28 -8.80 -19.90 -9.84
CA LEU A 28 -8.67 -19.60 -8.41
C LEU A 28 -9.30 -20.71 -7.56
N ALA A 29 -10.54 -21.09 -7.88
CA ALA A 29 -11.26 -22.15 -7.17
C ALA A 29 -10.48 -23.48 -7.18
N ARG A 30 -9.90 -23.84 -8.33
CA ARG A 30 -9.03 -25.01 -8.47
C ARG A 30 -7.80 -24.92 -7.57
N ARG A 31 -7.11 -23.78 -7.56
CA ARG A 31 -5.88 -23.57 -6.75
C ARG A 31 -6.15 -23.61 -5.24
N VAL A 32 -7.32 -23.13 -4.80
CA VAL A 32 -7.66 -23.10 -3.37
C VAL A 32 -8.45 -24.32 -2.90
N GLY A 33 -8.83 -25.22 -3.83
CA GLY A 33 -9.41 -26.53 -3.50
C GLY A 33 -10.92 -26.54 -3.24
N ILE A 34 -11.69 -25.65 -3.89
CA ILE A 34 -13.16 -25.60 -3.79
C ILE A 34 -13.81 -25.45 -5.18
N SER A 35 -15.14 -25.56 -5.25
CA SER A 35 -15.88 -25.28 -6.50
C SER A 35 -16.01 -23.78 -6.78
N ALA A 36 -16.30 -23.42 -8.04
CA ALA A 36 -16.34 -22.03 -8.47
C ALA A 36 -17.39 -21.14 -7.76
N PRO A 37 -18.64 -21.59 -7.50
CA PRO A 37 -19.63 -20.76 -6.80
C PRO A 37 -19.24 -20.32 -5.37
N PRO A 38 -18.78 -21.21 -4.46
CA PRO A 38 -18.34 -20.79 -3.13
C PRO A 38 -17.06 -19.95 -3.17
N CYS A 39 -16.17 -20.15 -4.15
CA CYS A 39 -14.99 -19.30 -4.35
C CYS A 39 -15.39 -17.86 -4.66
N LEU A 40 -16.31 -17.67 -5.61
CA LEU A 40 -16.80 -16.35 -5.99
C LEU A 40 -17.44 -15.61 -4.81
N ARG A 41 -18.25 -16.32 -4.01
CA ARG A 41 -18.87 -15.75 -2.81
C ARG A 41 -17.82 -15.28 -1.79
N ARG A 42 -16.74 -16.04 -1.60
CA ARG A 42 -15.65 -15.66 -0.69
C ARG A 42 -14.86 -14.45 -1.21
N VAL A 43 -14.55 -14.40 -2.50
CA VAL A 43 -13.89 -13.22 -3.12
C VAL A 43 -14.72 -11.96 -2.86
N ARG A 44 -16.02 -12.00 -3.13
CA ARG A 44 -16.93 -10.87 -2.87
C ARG A 44 -16.94 -10.46 -1.41
N ALA A 45 -17.01 -11.42 -0.48
CA ALA A 45 -16.96 -11.12 0.94
C ALA A 45 -15.64 -10.47 1.36
N LEU A 46 -14.51 -10.84 0.75
CA LEU A 46 -13.19 -10.23 1.00
C LEU A 46 -13.10 -8.81 0.41
N GLU A 47 -13.73 -8.56 -0.73
CA GLU A 47 -13.86 -7.23 -1.34
C GLU A 47 -14.77 -6.32 -0.49
N GLU A 48 -15.95 -6.79 -0.11
CA GLU A 48 -16.91 -6.09 0.75
C GLU A 48 -16.33 -5.77 2.13
N ALA A 49 -15.49 -6.66 2.68
CA ALA A 49 -14.77 -6.43 3.93
C ALA A 49 -13.58 -5.45 3.79
N GLY A 50 -13.29 -4.95 2.59
CA GLY A 50 -12.18 -4.02 2.32
C GLY A 50 -10.79 -4.66 2.39
N LEU A 51 -10.70 -5.99 2.49
CA LEU A 51 -9.43 -6.72 2.48
C LEU A 51 -8.82 -6.74 1.07
N ILE A 52 -9.67 -6.77 0.05
CA ILE A 52 -9.29 -6.52 -1.34
C ILE A 52 -9.80 -5.13 -1.71
N ARG A 53 -8.88 -4.18 -1.87
CA ARG A 53 -9.23 -2.79 -2.23
C ARG A 53 -9.46 -2.59 -3.73
N GLY A 54 -8.92 -3.49 -4.55
CA GLY A 54 -9.02 -3.40 -6.01
C GLY A 54 -7.98 -4.24 -6.73
N TYR A 55 -8.07 -4.22 -8.06
CA TYR A 55 -7.18 -4.94 -8.96
C TYR A 55 -6.60 -3.95 -9.98
N HIS A 56 -5.28 -3.88 -10.06
CA HIS A 56 -4.58 -2.94 -10.94
C HIS A 56 -3.48 -3.66 -11.70
N ALA A 57 -3.19 -3.18 -12.91
CA ALA A 57 -2.00 -3.59 -13.64
C ALA A 57 -0.75 -2.98 -12.98
N ASP A 58 0.30 -3.78 -12.85
CA ASP A 58 1.63 -3.28 -12.47
C ASP A 58 2.35 -2.81 -13.75
N LEU A 59 2.67 -1.53 -13.81
CA LEU A 59 3.16 -0.87 -15.02
C LEU A 59 4.57 -0.35 -14.79
N THR A 60 5.47 -0.63 -15.72
CA THR A 60 6.81 -0.05 -15.72
C THR A 60 6.72 1.44 -16.10
N PRO A 61 7.14 2.38 -15.23
CA PRO A 61 7.01 3.81 -15.50
C PRO A 61 7.88 4.31 -16.66
N GLU A 62 9.12 3.82 -16.78
CA GLU A 62 10.11 4.39 -17.70
C GLU A 62 9.69 4.27 -19.19
N PRO A 63 9.21 3.12 -19.70
CA PRO A 63 8.70 3.00 -21.07
C PRO A 63 7.45 3.85 -21.35
N LEU A 64 6.73 4.26 -20.31
CA LEU A 64 5.54 5.10 -20.40
C LEU A 64 5.88 6.60 -20.36
N GLY A 65 7.17 6.95 -20.37
CA GLY A 65 7.65 8.32 -20.36
C GLY A 65 7.75 8.94 -18.96
N PHE A 66 7.73 8.13 -17.89
CA PHE A 66 7.91 8.57 -16.50
C PHE A 66 9.31 8.20 -16.00
N GLY A 67 10.30 9.01 -16.35
CA GLY A 67 11.71 8.73 -16.07
C GLY A 67 12.20 9.15 -14.69
N VAL A 68 11.42 9.92 -13.92
CA VAL A 68 11.84 10.47 -12.63
C VAL A 68 10.92 10.01 -11.52
N THR A 69 11.51 9.43 -10.46
CA THR A 69 10.84 9.17 -9.19
C THR A 69 11.61 9.84 -8.07
N VAL A 70 10.92 10.61 -7.24
CA VAL A 70 11.49 11.33 -6.11
C VAL A 70 10.73 10.99 -4.84
N PHE A 71 11.47 10.72 -3.77
CA PHE A 71 10.93 10.68 -2.42
C PHE A 71 11.08 12.05 -1.76
N ALA A 72 9.97 12.69 -1.41
CA ALA A 72 9.97 13.98 -0.74
C ALA A 72 9.55 13.82 0.72
N GLN A 73 10.46 14.19 1.62
CA GLN A 73 10.19 14.38 3.03
C GLN A 73 9.68 15.80 3.23
N VAL A 74 8.45 15.94 3.72
CA VAL A 74 7.76 17.22 3.90
C VAL A 74 7.55 17.46 5.38
N GLY A 75 8.13 18.55 5.87
CA GLY A 75 7.81 19.08 7.19
C GLY A 75 6.78 20.20 7.06
N LEU A 76 5.86 20.24 8.01
CA LEU A 76 4.87 21.29 8.16
C LEU A 76 5.29 22.29 9.25
N ALA A 77 4.68 23.47 9.28
CA ALA A 77 4.92 24.45 10.32
C ALA A 77 4.04 24.20 11.56
N SER A 78 2.83 23.65 11.34
CA SER A 78 1.88 23.22 12.36
C SER A 78 1.50 21.76 12.16
N GLN A 79 1.49 21.00 13.25
CA GLN A 79 1.06 19.60 13.32
C GLN A 79 -0.33 19.46 13.98
N ALA A 80 -1.11 20.53 14.06
CA ALA A 80 -2.48 20.43 14.50
C ALA A 80 -3.27 19.50 13.56
N GLU A 81 -4.16 18.68 14.12
CA GLU A 81 -4.94 17.67 13.36
C GLU A 81 -5.61 18.25 12.11
N ALA A 82 -6.17 19.46 12.21
CA ALA A 82 -6.83 20.12 11.08
C ALA A 82 -5.86 20.44 9.93
N ASP A 83 -4.61 20.82 10.26
CA ASP A 83 -3.58 21.15 9.29
C ASP A 83 -3.01 19.89 8.63
N LEU A 84 -2.81 18.82 9.41
CA LEU A 84 -2.42 17.50 8.88
C LEU A 84 -3.45 16.99 7.87
N GLN A 85 -4.73 16.99 8.24
CA GLN A 85 -5.82 16.58 7.34
C GLN A 85 -5.96 17.49 6.11
N ALA A 86 -5.70 18.79 6.26
CA ALA A 86 -5.72 19.72 5.13
C ALA A 86 -4.62 19.39 4.11
N PHE A 87 -3.41 19.09 4.59
CA PHE A 87 -2.31 18.65 3.74
C PHE A 87 -2.59 17.30 3.08
N GLU A 88 -3.12 16.31 3.80
CA GLU A 88 -3.52 15.02 3.23
C GLU A 88 -4.52 15.17 2.09
N ARG A 89 -5.55 16.01 2.26
CA ARG A 89 -6.53 16.29 1.20
C ARG A 89 -5.88 16.94 -0.02
N LEU A 90 -4.96 17.88 0.19
CA LEU A 90 -4.23 18.56 -0.88
C LEU A 90 -3.39 17.54 -1.68
N VAL A 91 -2.62 16.72 -0.97
CA VAL A 91 -1.78 15.67 -1.55
C VAL A 91 -2.60 14.65 -2.34
N GLY A 92 -3.77 14.26 -1.82
CA GLY A 92 -4.69 13.35 -2.52
C GLY A 92 -5.20 13.88 -3.87
N GLY A 93 -5.14 15.19 -4.10
CA GLY A 93 -5.49 15.83 -5.38
C GLY A 93 -4.37 15.83 -6.42
N TRP A 94 -3.13 15.47 -6.06
CA TRP A 94 -1.97 15.57 -6.95
C TRP A 94 -1.67 14.25 -7.67
N PRO A 95 -1.92 14.15 -8.99
CA PRO A 95 -1.76 12.89 -9.72
C PRO A 95 -0.31 12.37 -9.77
N GLN A 96 0.68 13.26 -9.67
CA GLN A 96 2.10 12.93 -9.59
C GLN A 96 2.47 12.23 -8.29
N VAL A 97 1.74 12.49 -7.19
CA VAL A 97 1.96 11.78 -5.93
C VAL A 97 1.29 10.42 -6.01
N ARG A 98 2.09 9.37 -5.95
CA ARG A 98 1.61 7.98 -6.06
C ARG A 98 1.46 7.31 -4.71
N GLU A 99 2.23 7.73 -3.72
CA GLU A 99 2.13 7.27 -2.33
C GLU A 99 2.39 8.46 -1.41
N ALA A 100 1.67 8.51 -0.28
CA ALA A 100 1.82 9.52 0.76
C ALA A 100 1.67 8.84 2.13
N TYR A 101 2.63 9.08 3.02
CA TYR A 101 2.67 8.46 4.34
C TYR A 101 2.90 9.52 5.39
N MET A 102 2.04 9.57 6.41
CA MET A 102 2.34 10.33 7.62
C MET A 102 3.35 9.52 8.47
N LEU A 103 4.39 10.18 8.95
CA LEU A 103 5.48 9.56 9.71
C LEU A 103 5.48 10.04 11.16
N ALA A 104 5.99 9.19 12.05
CA ALA A 104 6.40 9.62 13.38
C ALA A 104 7.87 10.04 13.32
N GLY A 105 8.20 11.28 13.69
CA GLY A 105 9.57 11.76 13.73
C GLY A 105 9.72 13.24 13.35
N GLU A 106 10.89 13.58 12.78
CA GLU A 106 11.25 14.96 12.40
C GLU A 106 10.53 15.48 11.15
N THR A 107 9.97 14.57 10.35
CA THR A 107 9.25 14.90 9.11
C THR A 107 7.84 14.35 9.23
N ASP A 108 6.86 15.16 8.82
CA ASP A 108 5.45 14.81 8.96
C ASP A 108 4.99 13.86 7.87
N PHE A 109 5.42 14.08 6.63
CA PHE A 109 5.01 13.26 5.48
C PHE A 109 6.18 12.79 4.63
N LEU A 110 6.07 11.57 4.12
CA LEU A 110 6.90 11.03 3.04
C LEU A 110 6.03 10.80 1.80
N LEU A 111 6.37 11.47 0.71
CA LEU A 111 5.69 11.36 -0.56
C LEU A 111 6.56 10.62 -1.57
N LYS A 112 5.97 9.71 -2.35
CA LYS A 112 6.58 9.15 -3.57
C LYS A 112 5.96 9.85 -4.77
N ILE A 113 6.77 10.63 -5.46
CA ILE A 113 6.37 11.46 -6.60
C ILE A 113 6.95 10.86 -7.87
N VAL A 114 6.12 10.68 -8.89
CA VAL A 114 6.54 10.20 -10.21
C VAL A 114 6.30 11.30 -11.24
N SER A 115 7.26 11.53 -12.11
CA SER A 115 7.24 12.62 -13.11
C SER A 115 7.91 12.19 -14.42
N PRO A 116 7.56 12.83 -15.55
CA PRO A 116 8.19 12.53 -16.84
C PRO A 116 9.70 12.74 -16.84
N ASP A 117 10.12 13.89 -16.31
CA ASP A 117 11.48 14.38 -16.31
C ASP A 117 11.74 15.28 -15.09
N TRP A 118 12.99 15.72 -14.95
CA TRP A 118 13.42 16.56 -13.83
C TRP A 118 12.75 17.94 -13.84
N ASP A 119 12.57 18.55 -15.02
CA ASP A 119 11.94 19.87 -15.16
C ASP A 119 10.48 19.84 -14.70
N SER A 120 9.75 18.78 -15.06
CA SER A 120 8.37 18.56 -14.62
C SER A 120 8.28 18.38 -13.11
N TYR A 121 9.23 17.64 -12.53
CA TYR A 121 9.34 17.53 -11.08
C TYR A 121 9.65 18.88 -10.42
N GLN A 122 10.60 19.66 -10.94
CA GLN A 122 10.94 20.98 -10.39
C GLN A 122 9.78 21.97 -10.45
N ARG A 123 8.98 21.93 -11.54
CA ARG A 123 7.75 22.72 -11.64
C ARG A 123 6.73 22.30 -10.57
N PHE A 124 6.51 21.00 -10.39
CA PHE A 124 5.61 20.51 -9.34
C PHE A 124 6.11 20.92 -7.94
N LEU A 125 7.40 20.72 -7.67
CA LEU A 125 8.03 21.06 -6.39
C LEU A 125 7.85 22.53 -6.05
N SER A 126 8.20 23.43 -6.96
CA SER A 126 8.16 24.87 -6.70
C SER A 126 6.75 25.47 -6.75
N ALA A 127 5.92 25.08 -7.73
CA ALA A 127 4.62 25.70 -7.94
C ALA A 127 3.51 25.11 -7.06
N GLN A 128 3.66 23.87 -6.58
CA GLN A 128 2.61 23.20 -5.80
C GLN A 128 3.10 22.76 -4.42
N LEU A 129 4.19 21.99 -4.34
CA LEU A 129 4.57 21.34 -3.07
C LEU A 129 5.14 22.33 -2.05
N THR A 130 6.17 23.10 -2.41
CA THR A 130 6.81 24.07 -1.51
C THR A 130 5.95 25.30 -1.27
N SER A 131 5.07 25.66 -2.21
CA SER A 131 4.12 26.77 -2.07
C SER A 131 2.84 26.37 -1.34
N ALA A 132 2.65 25.08 -1.02
CA ALA A 132 1.46 24.61 -0.32
C ALA A 132 1.35 25.25 1.07
N PRO A 133 0.13 25.58 1.52
CA PRO A 133 -0.09 26.09 2.86
C PRO A 133 0.51 25.17 3.92
N ASN A 134 1.10 25.76 4.95
CA ASN A 134 1.68 25.07 6.10
C ASN A 134 2.92 24.20 5.79
N VAL A 135 3.39 24.11 4.54
CA VAL A 135 4.68 23.43 4.25
C VAL A 135 5.83 24.31 4.73
N SER A 136 6.64 23.80 5.66
CA SER A 136 7.80 24.51 6.20
C SER A 136 9.08 24.20 5.43
N HIS A 137 9.28 22.94 5.05
CA HIS A 137 10.43 22.53 4.28
C HIS A 137 10.18 21.22 3.53
N VAL A 138 10.96 21.03 2.45
CA VAL A 138 10.94 19.80 1.65
C VAL A 138 12.37 19.31 1.45
N LYS A 139 12.63 18.06 1.78
CA LYS A 139 13.90 17.37 1.48
C LYS A 139 13.64 16.28 0.45
N SER A 140 14.28 16.39 -0.70
CA SER A 140 14.06 15.51 -1.84
C SER A 140 15.19 14.50 -2.01
N ALA A 141 14.83 13.23 -2.21
CA ALA A 141 15.75 12.15 -2.54
C ALA A 141 15.36 11.53 -3.89
N LEU A 142 16.20 11.75 -4.91
CA LEU A 142 16.02 11.17 -6.24
C LEU A 142 16.28 9.66 -6.18
N MET A 143 15.34 8.87 -6.70
CA MET A 143 15.51 7.44 -6.86
C MET A 143 16.48 7.15 -8.02
N LEU A 144 17.55 6.41 -7.73
CA LEU A 144 18.53 6.01 -8.76
C LEU A 144 18.16 4.69 -9.45
N ARG A 145 17.70 3.71 -8.66
CA ARG A 145 17.25 2.40 -9.15
C ARG A 145 16.31 1.73 -8.15
N VAL A 146 15.37 0.95 -8.65
CA VAL A 146 14.55 0.04 -7.85
C VAL A 146 15.26 -1.31 -7.78
N SER A 147 15.77 -1.68 -6.61
CA SER A 147 16.40 -3.01 -6.39
C SER A 147 15.38 -4.11 -6.11
N LYS A 148 14.24 -3.75 -5.51
CA LYS A 148 13.14 -4.66 -5.20
C LYS A 148 11.83 -3.87 -5.15
N TYR A 149 10.80 -4.41 -5.79
CA TYR A 149 9.42 -3.93 -5.68
C TYR A 149 8.49 -5.14 -5.71
N GLN A 150 7.64 -5.27 -4.68
CA GLN A 150 6.65 -6.33 -4.55
C GLN A 150 5.40 -5.71 -3.90
N PRO A 151 4.28 -5.59 -4.62
CA PRO A 151 3.08 -4.97 -4.08
C PRO A 151 2.38 -5.89 -3.06
N GLY A 152 1.75 -5.26 -2.07
CA GLY A 152 0.95 -5.94 -1.05
C GLY A 152 1.74 -6.49 0.14
N PRO A 153 1.04 -6.93 1.20
CA PRO A 153 1.66 -7.47 2.41
C PRO A 153 2.28 -8.87 2.20
N PRO A 154 3.22 -9.31 3.05
CA PRO A 154 3.82 -10.64 2.98
C PRO A 154 2.86 -11.73 3.50
N LEU A 155 1.85 -12.09 2.70
CA LEU A 155 0.80 -13.04 3.11
C LEU A 155 1.31 -14.47 3.35
N ALA A 156 2.51 -14.83 2.89
CA ALA A 156 3.11 -16.15 3.13
C ALA A 156 3.40 -16.39 4.61
N GLU A 157 3.88 -15.37 5.32
CA GLU A 157 4.20 -15.45 6.76
C GLU A 157 2.93 -15.55 7.61
N ALA A 158 1.84 -14.92 7.15
CA ALA A 158 0.55 -14.96 7.83
C ALA A 158 -0.12 -16.35 7.80
N ILE A 159 0.31 -17.30 6.94
CA ILE A 159 -0.24 -18.67 6.88
C ILE A 159 0.55 -19.66 7.78
N GLY A 160 1.65 -19.23 8.42
CA GLY A 160 2.50 -20.09 9.26
C GLY A 160 2.24 -19.96 10.78
N THR A 161 1.87 -21.09 11.40
CA THR A 161 1.75 -21.33 12.85
C THR A 161 0.58 -20.67 13.59
N GLY A 162 -0.59 -21.31 13.50
CA GLY A 162 -1.36 -21.49 14.73
C GLY A 162 -0.48 -22.26 15.72
N ARG A 163 0.26 -21.56 16.58
CA ARG A 163 0.72 -22.17 17.82
C ARG A 163 -0.54 -22.59 18.55
N ALA A 164 -0.74 -23.89 18.69
CA ALA A 164 -1.52 -24.43 19.78
C ALA A 164 -0.96 -23.79 21.05
N THR A 165 -1.76 -22.97 21.71
CA THR A 165 -1.52 -22.55 23.08
C THR A 165 -1.61 -23.81 23.93
N VAL A 166 -0.47 -24.51 24.09
CA VAL A 166 -0.33 -25.47 25.17
C VAL A 166 -0.22 -24.61 26.43
N ALA A 167 -1.26 -24.66 27.26
CA ALA A 167 -1.26 -24.01 28.56
C ALA A 167 -0.12 -24.59 29.42
N PRO A 168 0.67 -23.78 30.12
CA PRO A 168 1.58 -24.29 31.14
C PRO A 168 0.74 -24.58 32.39
N GLY A 169 0.66 -25.85 32.78
CA GLY A 169 -0.04 -26.21 34.01
C GLY A 169 -0.24 -27.71 34.20
N ALA A 170 0.81 -28.40 34.61
CA ALA A 170 0.73 -29.59 35.47
C ALA A 170 2.14 -29.98 35.95
N GLU A 171 2.77 -29.15 36.78
CA GLU A 171 3.61 -29.70 37.84
C GLU A 171 2.68 -30.05 38.99
N THR A 172 2.53 -31.34 39.27
CA THR A 172 1.94 -31.82 40.50
C THR A 172 2.66 -33.09 40.92
N ARG A 173 3.53 -32.89 41.92
CA ARG A 173 4.08 -33.87 42.87
C ARG A 173 5.12 -34.86 42.37
#